data_AF-A0AAU9LT95-F1
#
_entry.id   AF-A0AAU9LT95-F1
#
_cell.length_a   1.000
_cell.length_b   1.000
_cell.length_c   1.000
_cell.angle_alpha   90.00
_cell.angle_beta   90.00
_cell.angle_gamma   90.00
#
_symmetry.space_group_name_H-M   'P 1'
#
loop_
_entity.id
_entity.type
_entity.pdbx_description
1 polymer ?
#
loop_
_entity_poly.entity_id
_entity_poly.type
_entity_poly.pdbx_seq_one_letter_code
_entity_poly.pdbx_strand_id
1 'polypeptide(L)'
;MWATHSSPAMQASQHVELSSTPHDLRAIIEGVLFCSALQIKKFTLIGGKSEIITSFTAMWFLGVIRFLILLLLHRSWLCSAILDPVDFLALQSIRKSLEDMPGSNYFSSWDFTSDPCNFAGVYCEGEKVVALNLGDPRAGAPGLSGRLNPAIGKLTALAEFTVVPGRIMGALPSTLSQLKNLRFLAVSRNFISHEIPATLGELRWLRTLDLSYNQITGGVPWAIGNLPSLTNLILCHNHLSGSIPHFASQTLSRLDLKHNELSGSIAPGSLPPSLQYLSLSWNRFSGPVDRVISRLNRLNYLDLSLNQFNGLIPGCIFSFPITNLQLERNQFSGPVQPGSSVSIQTVDLSHNMLYGKVSPLFATVQNLYLNNNRFTGSVPTIFVDRLMAGSIQLLYLQHNFLTGMPINPRALIPMSSSLCLQYNCMIPPVQTPCPINAGTQKTRPTSQCMEWKG
;
A
#
# COMPACT_ATOMS: atom_id res chain seq x y z
N MET A 1 8.73 16.32 -26.64
CA MET A 1 9.21 17.49 -25.91
C MET A 1 8.65 17.43 -24.51
N TRP A 2 9.50 17.08 -23.55
CA TRP A 2 9.16 16.97 -22.14
C TRP A 2 9.19 18.37 -21.50
N ALA A 3 8.16 18.68 -20.72
CA ALA A 3 8.18 19.77 -19.76
C ALA A 3 7.79 19.20 -18.39
N THR A 4 8.81 18.97 -17.58
CA THR A 4 8.73 18.66 -16.15
C THR A 4 8.33 19.92 -15.39
N HIS A 5 7.26 19.85 -14.60
CA HIS A 5 6.98 20.84 -13.55
C HIS A 5 7.27 20.22 -12.19
N SER A 6 8.36 20.70 -11.61
CA SER A 6 8.81 20.48 -10.24
C SER A 6 8.61 21.78 -9.46
N SER A 7 8.10 21.66 -8.22
CA SER A 7 8.45 22.45 -7.01
C SER A 7 7.35 22.30 -5.93
N PRO A 8 7.59 22.59 -4.63
CA PRO A 8 8.86 22.87 -3.97
C PRO A 8 9.16 21.99 -2.74
N ALA A 9 10.45 21.91 -2.44
CA ALA A 9 10.99 21.50 -1.14
C ALA A 9 10.67 22.55 -0.07
N MET A 10 10.43 22.10 1.17
CA MET A 10 10.31 22.95 2.34
C MET A 10 11.49 22.68 3.29
N GLN A 11 12.20 23.76 3.60
CA GLN A 11 13.38 23.94 4.47
C GLN A 11 13.13 23.42 5.90
N ALA A 12 14.07 22.78 6.61
CA ALA A 12 15.38 23.23 7.10
C ALA A 12 15.32 24.34 8.19
N SER A 13 15.44 23.91 9.45
CA SER A 13 15.90 24.68 10.62
C SER A 13 16.36 23.65 11.67
N GLN A 14 17.43 23.76 12.43
CA GLN A 14 18.60 24.62 12.48
C GLN A 14 19.52 23.89 13.47
N HIS A 15 20.81 23.81 13.16
CA HIS A 15 21.83 23.26 14.04
C HIS A 15 21.98 24.09 15.33
N VAL A 16 22.14 23.40 16.46
CA VAL A 16 22.90 23.90 17.61
C VAL A 16 24.02 22.90 17.86
N GLU A 17 25.25 23.35 17.63
CA GLU A 17 26.48 22.68 18.02
C GLU A 17 26.59 22.61 19.55
N LEU A 18 26.92 21.44 20.08
CA LEU A 18 27.66 21.31 21.34
C LEU A 18 28.77 20.29 21.14
N SER A 19 29.96 20.83 20.97
CA SER A 19 31.25 20.15 21.10
C SER A 19 31.37 19.45 22.46
N SER A 20 31.77 18.19 22.49
CA SER A 20 32.51 17.65 23.64
C SER A 20 33.51 16.57 23.19
N THR A 21 34.76 16.85 23.51
CA THR A 21 35.98 16.06 23.33
C THR A 21 36.07 14.90 24.33
N PRO A 22 36.92 13.88 24.10
CA PRO A 22 36.97 12.66 24.89
C PRO A 22 37.68 12.87 26.23
N HIS A 23 36.92 13.21 27.27
CA HIS A 23 37.37 13.19 28.66
C HIS A 23 36.24 12.74 29.59
N ASP A 24 35.79 11.48 29.46
CA ASP A 24 34.83 10.92 30.43
C ASP A 24 34.88 9.38 30.53
N LEU A 25 36.09 8.81 30.53
CA LEU A 25 36.33 7.43 31.00
C LEU A 25 37.25 7.34 32.23
N ARG A 26 37.69 8.48 32.77
CA ARG A 26 38.54 8.55 33.97
C ARG A 26 37.76 8.83 35.26
N ALA A 27 36.49 9.26 35.17
CA ALA A 27 35.62 9.54 36.32
C ALA A 27 34.77 8.33 36.79
N ILE A 28 34.66 7.26 35.99
CA ILE A 28 33.92 6.04 36.38
C ILE A 28 34.83 5.03 37.12
N ILE A 29 36.16 5.17 37.00
CA ILE A 29 37.13 4.31 37.68
C ILE A 29 37.53 4.86 39.07
N GLU A 30 37.30 6.15 39.36
CA GLU A 30 37.55 6.71 40.70
C GLU A 30 36.32 6.70 41.63
N GLY A 31 35.13 6.34 41.14
CA GLY A 31 33.90 6.22 41.94
C GLY A 31 33.69 4.89 42.68
N VAL A 32 34.50 3.87 42.39
CA VAL A 32 34.35 2.51 42.97
C VAL A 32 35.38 2.22 44.08
N LEU A 33 36.32 3.14 44.33
CA LEU A 33 37.34 3.01 45.39
C LEU A 33 37.05 3.82 46.67
N PHE A 34 35.83 4.36 46.83
CA PHE A 34 35.46 5.17 48.01
C PHE A 34 34.32 4.60 48.86
N CYS A 35 34.07 3.28 48.82
CA CYS A 35 33.03 2.64 49.64
C CYS A 35 33.52 1.39 50.41
N SER A 36 34.69 1.49 51.02
CA SER A 36 35.17 0.52 52.02
C SER A 36 36.06 1.19 53.07
N ALA A 37 35.58 2.30 53.62
CA ALA A 37 36.15 2.91 54.82
C ALA A 37 35.02 3.41 55.72
N LEU A 38 34.42 2.53 56.53
CA LEU A 38 33.89 2.88 57.85
C LEU A 38 33.57 1.61 58.65
N GLN A 39 33.85 1.67 59.96
CA GLN A 39 33.68 0.63 61.00
C GLN A 39 34.88 -0.28 61.29
N ILE A 40 35.97 0.34 61.76
CA ILE A 40 36.88 -0.28 62.75
C ILE A 40 36.80 0.54 64.05
N LYS A 41 36.18 -0.05 65.07
CA LYS A 41 36.33 0.12 66.54
C LYS A 41 35.13 -0.65 67.14
N LYS A 42 35.22 -1.57 68.09
CA LYS A 42 36.12 -1.74 69.23
C LYS A 42 35.71 -3.08 69.87
N PHE A 43 36.62 -4.02 70.15
CA PHE A 43 36.53 -4.88 71.35
C PHE A 43 37.88 -5.55 71.59
N THR A 44 38.37 -5.39 72.81
CA THR A 44 39.71 -5.72 73.27
C THR A 44 39.73 -7.12 73.91
N LEU A 45 40.81 -7.86 73.64
CA LEU A 45 41.51 -8.90 74.45
C LEU A 45 40.70 -10.05 75.07
N ILE A 46 41.09 -11.31 74.82
CA ILE A 46 41.86 -12.20 75.73
C ILE A 46 42.56 -13.33 74.91
N GLY A 47 43.90 -13.43 75.02
CA GLY A 47 44.65 -14.69 75.19
C GLY A 47 44.91 -15.68 74.02
N GLY A 48 46.15 -15.70 73.52
CA GLY A 48 46.96 -16.94 73.45
C GLY A 48 47.08 -17.72 72.13
N LYS A 49 48.35 -17.94 71.71
CA LYS A 49 48.91 -18.95 70.77
C LYS A 49 48.58 -18.73 69.29
N SER A 50 49.56 -18.37 68.44
CA SER A 50 50.60 -19.23 67.82
C SER A 50 50.00 -20.38 67.01
N GLU A 51 50.31 -20.40 65.70
CA GLU A 51 49.85 -21.28 64.62
C GLU A 51 48.73 -20.69 63.74
N ILE A 52 48.74 -21.02 62.44
CA ILE A 52 47.89 -20.48 61.35
C ILE A 52 48.49 -19.25 60.62
N ILE A 53 49.69 -19.39 60.03
CA ILE A 53 50.18 -18.46 58.98
C ILE A 53 50.28 -19.15 57.60
N THR A 54 50.03 -20.46 57.49
CA THR A 54 50.18 -21.21 56.22
C THR A 54 48.87 -21.49 55.46
N SER A 55 47.70 -21.08 55.98
CA SER A 55 46.39 -21.36 55.35
C SER A 55 45.80 -20.17 54.56
N PHE A 56 46.17 -18.93 54.91
CA PHE A 56 45.57 -17.73 54.32
C PHE A 56 46.09 -17.40 52.90
N THR A 57 47.33 -17.76 52.57
CA THR A 57 47.90 -17.54 51.23
C THR A 57 47.32 -18.49 50.18
N ALA A 58 46.94 -19.72 50.57
CA ALA A 58 46.32 -20.70 49.70
C ALA A 58 44.86 -20.35 49.36
N MET A 59 44.09 -19.82 50.32
CA MET A 59 42.70 -19.39 50.10
C MET A 59 42.60 -18.13 49.21
N TRP A 60 43.58 -17.23 49.29
CA TRP A 60 43.66 -16.07 48.40
C TRP A 60 43.97 -16.46 46.96
N PHE A 61 44.92 -17.39 46.74
CA PHE A 61 45.24 -17.90 45.41
C PHE A 61 44.06 -18.62 44.75
N LEU A 62 43.32 -19.44 45.50
CA LEU A 62 42.10 -20.11 45.02
C LEU A 62 40.98 -19.11 44.69
N GLY A 63 40.86 -18.02 45.45
CA GLY A 63 39.90 -16.94 45.20
C GLY A 63 40.21 -16.14 43.93
N VAL A 64 41.48 -15.80 43.69
CA VAL A 64 41.94 -15.10 42.49
C VAL A 64 41.82 -16.00 41.25
N ILE A 65 42.10 -17.30 41.36
CA ILE A 65 41.87 -18.27 40.29
C ILE A 65 40.38 -18.42 39.98
N ARG A 66 39.50 -18.49 40.99
CA ARG A 66 38.04 -18.50 40.78
C ARG A 66 37.55 -17.21 40.11
N PHE A 67 38.08 -16.06 40.48
CA PHE A 67 37.74 -14.77 39.88
C PHE A 67 38.27 -14.63 38.45
N LEU A 68 39.47 -15.11 38.17
CA LEU A 68 40.03 -15.20 36.81
C LEU A 68 39.27 -16.22 35.95
N ILE A 69 38.85 -17.36 36.49
CA ILE A 69 37.99 -18.34 35.81
C ILE A 69 36.60 -17.72 35.57
N LEU A 70 36.02 -16.98 36.52
CA LEU A 70 34.76 -16.26 36.33
C LEU A 70 34.89 -15.13 35.31
N LEU A 71 36.03 -14.43 35.24
CA LEU A 71 36.34 -13.42 34.22
C LEU A 71 36.63 -14.05 32.85
N LEU A 72 37.22 -15.24 32.79
CA LEU A 72 37.41 -16.03 31.57
C LEU A 72 36.08 -16.63 31.10
N LEU A 73 35.20 -17.04 32.03
CA LEU A 73 33.83 -17.48 31.77
C LEU A 73 32.93 -16.30 31.36
N HIS A 74 33.12 -15.10 31.91
CA HIS A 74 32.45 -13.88 31.44
C HIS A 74 33.02 -13.37 30.11
N ARG A 75 34.33 -13.50 29.86
CA ARG A 75 34.92 -13.26 28.53
C ARG A 75 34.48 -14.30 27.49
N SER A 76 34.05 -15.49 27.91
CA SER A 76 33.45 -16.48 27.01
C SER A 76 31.98 -16.22 26.67
N TRP A 77 31.37 -15.15 27.21
CA TRP A 77 29.99 -14.73 26.91
C TRP A 77 29.94 -13.48 26.01
N LEU A 78 30.97 -13.28 25.21
CA LEU A 78 30.90 -12.53 23.96
C LEU A 78 31.17 -13.52 22.81
N CYS A 79 30.42 -14.63 22.79
CA CYS A 79 30.25 -15.35 21.54
C CYS A 79 29.36 -14.44 20.69
N SER A 80 29.89 -13.89 19.58
CA SER A 80 29.02 -13.38 18.53
C SER A 80 28.03 -14.49 18.23
N ALA A 81 26.75 -14.29 18.56
CA ALA A 81 25.75 -15.34 18.40
C ALA A 81 25.80 -15.81 16.95
N ILE A 82 26.25 -17.04 16.74
CA ILE A 82 26.45 -17.58 15.39
C ILE A 82 25.05 -17.83 14.85
N LEU A 83 24.74 -17.27 13.68
CA LEU A 83 23.45 -17.46 13.02
C LEU A 83 23.12 -18.97 12.96
N ASP A 84 21.85 -19.29 13.25
CA ASP A 84 21.35 -20.66 13.23
C ASP A 84 21.74 -21.38 11.92
N PRO A 85 22.25 -22.62 11.99
CA PRO A 85 22.76 -23.32 10.80
C PRO A 85 21.74 -23.47 9.66
N VAL A 86 20.45 -23.57 9.98
CA VAL A 86 19.37 -23.67 8.97
C VAL A 86 19.21 -22.34 8.25
N ASP A 87 19.22 -21.23 8.98
CA ASP A 87 19.14 -19.89 8.43
C ASP A 87 20.37 -19.56 7.58
N PHE A 88 21.57 -19.93 8.06
CA PHE A 88 22.82 -19.79 7.31
C PHE A 88 22.77 -20.52 5.95
N LEU A 89 22.38 -21.81 5.94
CA LEU A 89 22.27 -22.60 4.71
C LEU A 89 21.16 -22.09 3.78
N ALA A 90 20.07 -21.55 4.35
CA ALA A 90 19.01 -20.94 3.57
C ALA A 90 19.51 -19.68 2.85
N LEU A 91 20.24 -18.79 3.53
CA LEU A 91 20.84 -17.60 2.93
C LEU A 91 21.84 -17.96 1.81
N GLN A 92 22.65 -19.00 1.99
CA GLN A 92 23.53 -19.51 0.93
C GLN A 92 22.75 -19.95 -0.32
N SER A 93 21.62 -20.64 -0.11
CA SER A 93 20.76 -21.12 -1.20
C SER A 93 20.06 -19.97 -1.91
N ILE A 94 19.63 -18.94 -1.18
CA ILE A 94 19.02 -17.72 -1.70
C ILE A 94 20.04 -16.93 -2.52
N ARG A 95 21.25 -16.74 -2.00
CA ARG A 95 22.33 -16.05 -2.72
C ARG A 95 22.62 -16.69 -4.06
N LYS A 96 22.68 -18.02 -4.11
CA LYS A 96 22.98 -18.80 -5.32
C LYS A 96 21.89 -18.71 -6.39
N SER A 97 20.64 -18.38 -6.04
CA SER A 97 19.53 -18.30 -6.99
C SER A 97 19.29 -16.90 -7.55
N LEU A 98 20.05 -15.91 -7.09
CA LEU A 98 19.89 -14.50 -7.40
C LEU A 98 21.21 -13.87 -7.83
N GLU A 99 21.11 -12.93 -8.75
CA GLU A 99 22.23 -12.20 -9.32
C GLU A 99 21.97 -10.70 -9.26
N ASP A 100 23.04 -9.94 -9.06
CA ASP A 100 23.03 -8.50 -9.18
C ASP A 100 22.77 -8.13 -10.65
N MET A 101 21.80 -7.25 -10.91
CA MET A 101 21.68 -6.67 -12.24
C MET A 101 22.89 -5.75 -12.54
N PRO A 102 23.21 -5.50 -13.83
CA PRO A 102 24.34 -4.65 -14.19
C PRO A 102 24.31 -3.29 -13.48
N GLY A 103 25.41 -2.96 -12.81
CA GLY A 103 25.55 -1.74 -12.00
C GLY A 103 25.16 -1.89 -10.52
N SER A 104 24.68 -3.07 -10.09
CA SER A 104 24.45 -3.39 -8.68
C SER A 104 25.68 -4.05 -8.07
N ASN A 105 25.92 -3.77 -6.79
CA ASN A 105 26.86 -4.48 -5.94
C ASN A 105 26.20 -4.94 -4.63
N TYR A 106 24.88 -5.11 -4.62
CA TYR A 106 24.11 -5.44 -3.42
C TYR A 106 24.65 -6.70 -2.72
N PHE A 107 25.00 -7.74 -3.48
CA PHE A 107 25.53 -8.97 -2.90
C PHE A 107 27.02 -8.93 -2.55
N SER A 108 27.71 -7.78 -2.68
CA SER A 108 29.13 -7.66 -2.31
C SER A 108 29.40 -7.95 -0.83
N SER A 109 28.42 -7.67 0.04
CA SER A 109 28.50 -7.98 1.47
C SER A 109 28.23 -9.45 1.80
N TRP A 110 27.67 -10.24 0.88
CA TRP A 110 27.27 -11.63 1.11
C TRP A 110 28.45 -12.58 0.85
N ASP A 111 29.51 -12.47 1.64
CA ASP A 111 30.76 -13.21 1.45
C ASP A 111 30.81 -14.56 2.19
N PHE A 112 29.87 -14.84 3.10
CA PHE A 112 29.79 -16.05 3.94
C PHE A 112 31.07 -16.42 4.70
N THR A 113 32.01 -15.48 4.83
CA THR A 113 33.18 -15.56 5.71
C THR A 113 32.96 -14.79 7.00
N SER A 114 32.03 -13.83 6.97
CA SER A 114 31.57 -13.03 8.08
C SER A 114 30.15 -13.44 8.54
N ASP A 115 29.73 -12.91 9.69
CA ASP A 115 28.38 -13.12 10.21
C ASP A 115 27.32 -12.58 9.21
N PRO A 116 26.42 -13.44 8.68
CA PRO A 116 25.40 -13.03 7.72
C PRO A 116 24.41 -11.98 8.22
N CYS A 117 24.33 -11.76 9.53
CA CYS A 117 23.51 -10.67 10.09
C CYS A 117 24.05 -9.27 9.74
N ASN A 118 25.27 -9.17 9.20
CA ASN A 118 25.83 -7.93 8.67
C ASN A 118 25.63 -7.78 7.14
N PHE A 119 25.02 -8.77 6.48
CA PHE A 119 24.78 -8.71 5.05
C PHE A 119 23.73 -7.65 4.72
N ALA A 120 23.91 -6.97 3.59
CA ALA A 120 22.92 -6.03 3.08
C ALA A 120 21.55 -6.73 3.00
N GLY A 121 20.54 -6.13 3.62
CA GLY A 121 19.17 -6.61 3.60
C GLY A 121 18.86 -7.77 4.55
N VAL A 122 19.81 -8.26 5.35
CA VAL A 122 19.57 -9.33 6.34
C VAL A 122 19.49 -8.69 7.74
N TYR A 123 18.40 -8.97 8.46
CA TYR A 123 18.22 -8.51 9.83
C TYR A 123 17.93 -9.68 10.75
N CYS A 124 18.68 -9.77 11.85
CA CYS A 124 18.59 -10.86 12.81
C CYS A 124 18.10 -10.41 14.18
N GLU A 125 17.43 -11.32 14.90
CA GLU A 125 17.15 -11.22 16.33
C GLU A 125 17.71 -12.47 17.00
N GLY A 126 18.76 -12.31 17.81
CA GLY A 126 19.56 -13.44 18.29
C GLY A 126 20.17 -14.21 17.11
N GLU A 127 19.93 -15.52 17.06
CA GLU A 127 20.49 -16.43 16.05
C GLU A 127 19.56 -16.63 14.83
N LYS A 128 18.50 -15.83 14.69
CA LYS A 128 17.47 -16.04 13.66
C LYS A 128 17.27 -14.83 12.76
N VAL A 129 17.04 -15.05 11.47
CA VAL A 129 16.69 -14.00 10.52
C VAL A 129 15.22 -13.63 10.68
N VAL A 130 14.96 -12.37 11.03
CA VAL A 130 13.62 -11.83 11.28
C VAL A 130 13.13 -10.92 10.15
N ALA A 131 14.03 -10.33 9.37
CA ALA A 131 13.68 -9.63 8.13
C ALA A 131 14.70 -9.88 7.02
N LEU A 132 14.21 -10.00 5.80
CA LEU A 132 15.01 -10.21 4.60
C LEU A 132 14.51 -9.29 3.48
N ASN A 133 15.29 -8.28 3.15
CA ASN A 133 14.98 -7.24 2.18
C ASN A 133 15.95 -7.31 1.01
N LEU A 134 15.55 -8.01 -0.05
CA LEU A 134 16.40 -8.35 -1.18
C LEU A 134 16.49 -7.21 -2.20
N GLY A 135 17.69 -6.65 -2.33
CA GLY A 135 18.09 -5.63 -3.29
C GLY A 135 18.12 -4.22 -2.69
N ASP A 136 18.58 -3.26 -3.49
CA ASP A 136 18.77 -1.87 -3.06
C ASP A 136 17.48 -1.04 -3.22
N PRO A 137 16.92 -0.46 -2.13
CA PRO A 137 15.68 0.31 -2.20
C PRO A 137 15.84 1.71 -2.82
N ARG A 138 17.06 2.17 -3.13
CA ARG A 138 17.30 3.50 -3.71
C ARG A 138 16.69 3.62 -5.10
N ALA A 139 16.00 4.74 -5.34
CA ALA A 139 15.39 5.03 -6.63
C ALA A 139 16.47 5.05 -7.74
N GLY A 140 16.28 4.22 -8.77
CA GLY A 140 17.22 4.11 -9.90
C GLY A 140 18.39 3.14 -9.67
N ALA A 141 18.48 2.48 -8.52
CA ALA A 141 19.43 1.38 -8.33
C ALA A 141 18.96 0.14 -9.13
N PRO A 142 19.88 -0.57 -9.80
CA PRO A 142 19.56 -1.85 -10.41
C PRO A 142 19.16 -2.87 -9.32
N GLY A 143 17.96 -3.44 -9.43
CA GLY A 143 17.50 -4.54 -8.57
C GLY A 143 18.18 -5.88 -8.87
N LEU A 144 17.49 -6.99 -8.55
CA LEU A 144 18.04 -8.35 -8.71
C LEU A 144 17.40 -9.10 -9.89
N SER A 145 18.12 -10.09 -10.44
CA SER A 145 17.62 -11.08 -11.39
C SER A 145 17.73 -12.50 -10.84
N GLY A 146 17.02 -13.45 -11.44
CA GLY A 146 17.05 -14.86 -11.02
C GLY A 146 15.69 -15.37 -10.58
N ARG A 147 15.65 -16.26 -9.59
CA ARG A 147 14.41 -16.88 -9.08
C ARG A 147 14.42 -16.94 -7.55
N LEU A 148 13.23 -16.86 -6.95
CA LEU A 148 13.07 -17.07 -5.52
C LEU A 148 13.33 -18.53 -5.15
N ASN A 149 14.30 -18.79 -4.27
CA ASN A 149 14.63 -20.13 -3.81
C ASN A 149 13.61 -20.62 -2.76
N PRO A 150 13.09 -21.86 -2.85
CA PRO A 150 12.23 -22.44 -1.81
C PRO A 150 12.84 -22.47 -0.40
N ALA A 151 14.17 -22.40 -0.29
CA ALA A 151 14.89 -22.29 0.98
C ALA A 151 14.48 -21.08 1.82
N ILE A 152 13.86 -20.04 1.23
CA ILE A 152 13.28 -18.91 1.99
C ILE A 152 12.32 -19.41 3.08
N GLY A 153 11.54 -20.46 2.81
CA GLY A 153 10.62 -21.06 3.78
C GLY A 153 11.31 -21.67 5.03
N LYS A 154 12.64 -21.81 5.02
CA LYS A 154 13.41 -22.30 6.16
C LYS A 154 13.75 -21.23 7.19
N LEU A 155 13.63 -19.94 6.83
CA LEU A 155 13.82 -18.81 7.75
C LEU A 155 12.62 -18.66 8.68
N THR A 156 12.37 -19.63 9.54
CA THR A 156 11.09 -19.78 10.28
C THR A 156 10.71 -18.60 11.18
N ALA A 157 11.68 -17.77 11.59
CA ALA A 157 11.46 -16.56 12.38
C ALA A 157 11.07 -15.32 11.53
N LEU A 158 11.13 -15.42 10.20
CA LEU A 158 10.96 -14.28 9.30
C LEU A 158 9.58 -13.62 9.47
N ALA A 159 9.59 -12.34 9.81
CA ALA A 159 8.43 -11.48 9.97
C ALA A 159 8.24 -10.54 8.76
N GLU A 160 9.31 -10.20 8.06
CA GLU A 160 9.29 -9.34 6.88
C GLU A 160 10.12 -9.97 5.74
N PHE A 161 9.49 -10.11 4.57
CA PHE A 161 10.18 -10.50 3.34
C PHE A 161 9.83 -9.52 2.23
N THR A 162 10.85 -8.81 1.75
CA THR A 162 10.68 -7.87 0.63
C THR A 162 11.69 -8.12 -0.48
N VAL A 163 11.29 -7.78 -1.69
CA VAL A 163 12.14 -7.79 -2.87
C VAL A 163 11.92 -6.47 -3.60
N VAL A 164 13.00 -5.75 -3.89
CA VAL A 164 12.93 -4.50 -4.65
C VAL A 164 12.59 -4.77 -6.13
N PRO A 165 12.09 -3.75 -6.87
CA PRO A 165 11.82 -3.89 -8.30
C PRO A 165 13.03 -4.41 -9.08
N GLY A 166 12.81 -5.40 -9.95
CA GLY A 166 13.89 -6.10 -10.62
C GLY A 166 13.42 -7.02 -11.74
N ARG A 167 14.17 -8.10 -11.97
CA ARG A 167 13.91 -9.11 -12.99
C ARG A 167 13.82 -10.52 -12.40
N ILE A 168 13.32 -10.64 -11.16
CA ILE A 168 13.07 -11.96 -10.57
C ILE A 168 11.90 -12.62 -11.29
N MET A 169 12.08 -13.86 -11.72
CA MET A 169 11.10 -14.62 -12.48
C MET A 169 10.74 -15.96 -11.82
N GLY A 170 9.79 -16.66 -12.43
CA GLY A 170 9.31 -17.97 -11.96
C GLY A 170 8.15 -17.85 -10.98
N ALA A 171 7.77 -18.97 -10.38
CA ALA A 171 6.66 -19.04 -9.44
C ALA A 171 7.05 -18.55 -8.04
N LEU A 172 6.07 -18.06 -7.30
CA LEU A 172 6.22 -17.81 -5.86
C LEU A 172 6.35 -19.16 -5.13
N PRO A 173 7.41 -19.41 -4.33
CA PRO A 173 7.60 -20.70 -3.68
C PRO A 173 6.48 -21.01 -2.68
N SER A 174 5.85 -22.19 -2.80
CA SER A 174 4.80 -22.62 -1.85
C SER A 174 5.32 -22.79 -0.42
N THR A 175 6.64 -22.95 -0.25
CA THR A 175 7.33 -23.02 1.05
C THR A 175 7.26 -21.73 1.84
N LEU A 176 6.89 -20.58 1.24
CA LEU A 176 6.61 -19.35 1.99
C LEU A 176 5.52 -19.56 3.05
N SER A 177 4.61 -20.51 2.85
CA SER A 177 3.61 -20.92 3.85
C SER A 177 4.20 -21.42 5.18
N GLN A 178 5.48 -21.82 5.21
CA GLN A 178 6.18 -22.26 6.41
C GLN A 178 6.59 -21.11 7.33
N LEU A 179 6.58 -19.87 6.83
CA LEU A 179 6.98 -18.67 7.55
C LEU A 179 5.86 -18.20 8.48
N LYS A 180 5.60 -18.96 9.54
CA LYS A 180 4.45 -18.73 10.40
C LYS A 180 4.47 -17.34 11.03
N ASN A 181 5.62 -16.70 11.25
CA ASN A 181 5.69 -15.34 11.81
C ASN A 181 5.52 -14.21 10.78
N LEU A 182 5.34 -14.51 9.50
CA LEU A 182 5.36 -13.51 8.43
C LEU A 182 4.19 -12.52 8.55
N ARG A 183 4.52 -11.23 8.59
CA ARG A 183 3.59 -10.10 8.69
C ARG A 183 3.56 -9.27 7.42
N PHE A 184 4.69 -9.18 6.73
CA PHE A 184 4.85 -8.37 5.53
C PHE A 184 5.52 -9.18 4.42
N LEU A 185 4.82 -9.36 3.31
CA LEU A 185 5.32 -10.01 2.10
C LEU A 185 5.14 -9.07 0.91
N ALA A 186 6.24 -8.56 0.36
CA ALA A 186 6.20 -7.67 -0.80
C ALA A 186 7.19 -8.10 -1.90
N VAL A 187 6.67 -8.53 -3.04
CA VAL A 187 7.45 -8.90 -4.23
C VAL A 187 6.81 -8.20 -5.43
N SER A 188 6.88 -6.87 -5.44
CA SER A 188 6.26 -6.06 -6.50
C SER A 188 7.24 -5.74 -7.64
N ARG A 189 6.71 -5.42 -8.83
CA ARG A 189 7.49 -4.93 -9.99
C ARG A 189 8.64 -5.87 -10.39
N ASN A 190 8.29 -7.14 -10.56
CA ASN A 190 9.17 -8.21 -11.00
C ASN A 190 8.47 -9.01 -12.13
N PHE A 191 8.98 -10.18 -12.47
CA PHE A 191 8.40 -11.09 -13.46
C PHE A 191 7.92 -12.40 -12.82
N ILE A 192 7.42 -12.33 -11.58
CA ILE A 192 6.80 -13.50 -10.93
C ILE A 192 5.60 -13.92 -11.76
N SER A 193 5.51 -15.21 -12.06
CA SER A 193 4.47 -15.79 -12.90
C SER A 193 3.81 -16.98 -12.21
N HIS A 194 2.91 -17.67 -12.91
CA HIS A 194 2.08 -18.75 -12.37
C HIS A 194 1.09 -18.26 -11.31
N GLU A 195 0.39 -19.20 -10.65
CA GLU A 195 -0.66 -18.89 -9.70
C GLU A 195 -0.13 -18.53 -8.31
N ILE A 196 -0.94 -17.79 -7.55
CA ILE A 196 -0.68 -17.54 -6.14
C ILE A 196 -0.90 -18.87 -5.37
N PRO A 197 0.10 -19.41 -4.65
CA PRO A 197 -0.07 -20.64 -3.90
C PRO A 197 -1.16 -20.51 -2.83
N ALA A 198 -2.17 -21.39 -2.86
CA ALA A 198 -3.24 -21.38 -1.87
C ALA A 198 -2.74 -21.58 -0.43
N THR A 199 -1.58 -22.23 -0.27
CA THR A 199 -0.90 -22.44 1.03
C THR A 199 -0.49 -21.14 1.72
N LEU A 200 -0.42 -19.99 1.00
CA LEU A 200 -0.24 -18.68 1.64
C LEU A 200 -1.38 -18.33 2.60
N GLY A 201 -2.57 -18.94 2.43
CA GLY A 201 -3.67 -18.81 3.38
C GLY A 201 -3.39 -19.38 4.78
N GLU A 202 -2.26 -20.08 4.98
CA GLU A 202 -1.83 -20.55 6.30
C GLU A 202 -1.10 -19.47 7.13
N LEU A 203 -0.76 -18.33 6.53
CA LEU A 203 0.01 -17.26 7.16
C LEU A 203 -0.88 -16.35 8.02
N ARG A 204 -1.33 -16.87 9.16
CA ARG A 204 -2.37 -16.23 10.01
C ARG A 204 -2.05 -14.82 10.50
N TRP A 205 -0.77 -14.44 10.57
CA TRP A 205 -0.32 -13.12 11.00
C TRP A 205 0.03 -12.17 9.84
N LEU A 206 -0.15 -12.60 8.59
CA LEU A 206 0.13 -11.77 7.43
C LEU A 206 -0.79 -10.56 7.40
N ARG A 207 -0.21 -9.36 7.40
CA ARG A 207 -0.92 -8.08 7.38
C ARG A 207 -0.89 -7.44 6.00
N THR A 208 0.21 -7.57 5.29
CA THR A 208 0.38 -7.02 3.94
C THR A 208 0.88 -8.10 3.00
N LEU A 209 0.14 -8.28 1.90
CA LEU A 209 0.56 -9.05 0.74
C LEU A 209 0.56 -8.13 -0.49
N ASP A 210 1.75 -7.81 -1.00
CA ASP A 210 1.93 -7.04 -2.23
C ASP A 210 2.66 -7.89 -3.28
N LEU A 211 1.94 -8.24 -4.34
CA LEU A 211 2.46 -8.94 -5.52
C LEU A 211 2.18 -8.14 -6.80
N SER A 212 2.00 -6.82 -6.68
CA SER A 212 1.63 -5.95 -7.79
C SER A 212 2.70 -5.85 -8.87
N TYR A 213 2.30 -5.55 -10.11
CA TYR A 213 3.18 -5.41 -11.26
C TYR A 213 4.05 -6.66 -11.49
N ASN A 214 3.40 -7.81 -11.66
CA ASN A 214 4.02 -9.08 -12.02
C ASN A 214 3.25 -9.71 -13.21
N GLN A 215 3.48 -11.00 -13.47
CA GLN A 215 2.84 -11.79 -14.53
C GLN A 215 2.02 -12.95 -13.92
N ILE A 216 1.46 -12.75 -12.72
CA ILE A 216 0.74 -13.79 -11.98
C ILE A 216 -0.58 -14.10 -12.69
N THR A 217 -0.87 -15.40 -12.86
CA THR A 217 -2.07 -15.91 -13.52
C THR A 217 -2.99 -16.63 -12.53
N GLY A 218 -4.13 -17.15 -13.01
CA GLY A 218 -5.08 -17.90 -12.18
C GLY A 218 -5.90 -17.00 -11.26
N GLY A 219 -6.68 -17.61 -10.37
CA GLY A 219 -7.57 -16.89 -9.45
C GLY A 219 -6.90 -16.43 -8.18
N VAL A 220 -7.53 -15.48 -7.48
CA VAL A 220 -7.17 -15.15 -6.09
C VAL A 220 -7.65 -16.30 -5.19
N PRO A 221 -6.77 -17.06 -4.52
CA PRO A 221 -7.18 -18.21 -3.72
C PRO A 221 -8.12 -17.81 -2.57
N TRP A 222 -9.18 -18.60 -2.35
CA TRP A 222 -10.14 -18.39 -1.26
C TRP A 222 -9.47 -18.34 0.12
N ALA A 223 -8.39 -19.10 0.29
CA ALA A 223 -7.63 -19.16 1.54
C ALA A 223 -6.98 -17.81 1.90
N ILE A 224 -6.62 -16.99 0.90
CA ILE A 224 -6.10 -15.62 1.13
C ILE A 224 -7.22 -14.68 1.61
N GLY A 225 -8.42 -14.83 1.06
CA GLY A 225 -9.60 -14.07 1.50
C GLY A 225 -9.97 -14.29 2.97
N ASN A 226 -9.57 -15.45 3.53
CA ASN A 226 -9.83 -15.84 4.91
C ASN A 226 -8.67 -15.57 5.88
N LEU A 227 -7.61 -14.88 5.45
CA LEU A 227 -6.51 -14.52 6.35
C LEU A 227 -6.97 -13.54 7.43
N PRO A 228 -6.92 -13.91 8.73
CA PRO A 228 -7.60 -13.15 9.78
C PRO A 228 -6.97 -11.80 10.12
N SER A 229 -5.67 -11.63 9.83
CA SER A 229 -4.91 -10.40 10.13
C SER A 229 -4.67 -9.52 8.90
N LEU A 230 -5.16 -9.93 7.72
CA LEU A 230 -4.84 -9.26 6.46
C LEU A 230 -5.45 -7.85 6.45
N THR A 231 -4.61 -6.86 6.23
CA THR A 231 -4.96 -5.43 6.22
C THR A 231 -4.85 -4.85 4.81
N ASN A 232 -3.81 -5.26 4.06
CA ASN A 232 -3.53 -4.79 2.71
C ASN A 232 -3.34 -5.99 1.76
N LEU A 233 -4.16 -6.05 0.72
CA LEU A 233 -4.00 -6.97 -0.40
C LEU A 233 -3.83 -6.17 -1.69
N ILE A 234 -2.63 -6.22 -2.27
CA ILE A 234 -2.26 -5.45 -3.45
C ILE A 234 -1.78 -6.43 -4.54
N LEU A 235 -2.64 -6.68 -5.52
CA LEU A 235 -2.39 -7.63 -6.62
C LEU A 235 -2.57 -6.96 -8.00
N CYS A 236 -2.54 -5.64 -8.04
CA CYS A 236 -2.77 -4.90 -9.27
C CYS A 236 -1.69 -5.11 -10.34
N HIS A 237 -2.06 -4.92 -11.61
CA HIS A 237 -1.17 -5.12 -12.76
C HIS A 237 -0.59 -6.54 -12.79
N ASN A 238 -1.47 -7.53 -12.91
CA ASN A 238 -1.16 -8.93 -13.13
C ASN A 238 -2.10 -9.49 -14.22
N HIS A 239 -2.11 -10.82 -14.40
CA HIS A 239 -2.99 -11.55 -15.30
C HIS A 239 -3.98 -12.43 -14.51
N LEU A 240 -4.40 -11.98 -13.32
CA LEU A 240 -5.33 -12.74 -12.47
C LEU A 240 -6.69 -12.84 -13.15
N SER A 241 -7.34 -14.00 -13.06
CA SER A 241 -8.60 -14.31 -13.72
C SER A 241 -9.60 -14.98 -12.78
N GLY A 242 -10.81 -15.26 -13.26
CA GLY A 242 -11.89 -15.80 -12.43
C GLY A 242 -12.53 -14.77 -11.50
N SER A 243 -13.37 -15.22 -10.57
CA SER A 243 -14.09 -14.37 -9.62
C SER A 243 -13.26 -14.07 -8.37
N ILE A 244 -13.53 -12.93 -7.72
CA ILE A 244 -12.94 -12.67 -6.40
C ILE A 244 -13.55 -13.61 -5.34
N PRO A 245 -12.75 -14.10 -4.37
CA PRO A 245 -13.26 -14.89 -3.26
C PRO A 245 -14.03 -14.02 -2.26
N HIS A 246 -14.69 -14.67 -1.31
CA HIS A 246 -15.21 -14.00 -0.13
C HIS A 246 -14.04 -13.57 0.78
N PHE A 247 -13.94 -12.27 1.07
CA PHE A 247 -12.96 -11.70 1.99
C PHE A 247 -13.57 -11.60 3.39
N ALA A 248 -13.30 -12.59 4.23
CA ALA A 248 -13.83 -12.68 5.60
C ALA A 248 -13.07 -11.81 6.62
N SER A 249 -11.87 -11.34 6.26
CA SER A 249 -11.01 -10.55 7.15
C SER A 249 -11.68 -9.25 7.59
N GLN A 250 -11.82 -9.09 8.91
CA GLN A 250 -12.39 -7.87 9.51
C GLN A 250 -11.38 -6.71 9.59
N THR A 251 -10.11 -6.96 9.26
CA THR A 251 -9.04 -5.95 9.28
C THR A 251 -8.71 -5.42 7.89
N LEU A 252 -9.25 -6.01 6.83
CA LEU A 252 -8.90 -5.64 5.45
C LEU A 252 -9.37 -4.21 5.17
N SER A 253 -8.42 -3.29 5.02
CA SER A 253 -8.66 -1.87 4.77
C SER A 253 -8.33 -1.48 3.34
N ARG A 254 -7.40 -2.18 2.69
CA ARG A 254 -6.98 -1.90 1.31
C ARG A 254 -7.06 -3.15 0.45
N LEU A 255 -7.88 -3.08 -0.60
CA LEU A 255 -7.96 -4.07 -1.67
C LEU A 255 -7.70 -3.40 -3.02
N ASP A 256 -6.58 -3.75 -3.64
CA ASP A 256 -6.17 -3.23 -4.94
C ASP A 256 -5.97 -4.38 -5.94
N LEU A 257 -6.96 -4.59 -6.80
CA LEU A 257 -6.99 -5.63 -7.84
C LEU A 257 -7.01 -5.04 -9.24
N LYS A 258 -6.72 -3.74 -9.40
CA LYS A 258 -6.86 -3.07 -10.69
C LYS A 258 -5.97 -3.70 -11.76
N HIS A 259 -6.41 -3.60 -13.01
CA HIS A 259 -5.62 -4.00 -14.17
C HIS A 259 -5.26 -5.50 -14.14
N ASN A 260 -6.31 -6.32 -14.15
CA ASN A 260 -6.27 -7.79 -14.20
C ASN A 260 -7.34 -8.27 -15.20
N GLU A 261 -7.59 -9.58 -15.24
CA GLU A 261 -8.63 -10.23 -16.05
C GLU A 261 -9.74 -10.85 -15.19
N LEU A 262 -9.94 -10.33 -13.97
CA LEU A 262 -10.95 -10.81 -13.03
C LEU A 262 -12.35 -10.56 -13.59
N SER A 263 -13.28 -11.46 -13.29
CA SER A 263 -14.62 -11.47 -13.90
C SER A 263 -15.69 -11.97 -12.93
N GLY A 264 -16.93 -12.03 -13.40
CA GLY A 264 -18.07 -12.43 -12.59
C GLY A 264 -18.63 -11.28 -11.75
N SER A 265 -19.65 -11.62 -10.95
CA SER A 265 -20.32 -10.65 -10.08
C SER A 265 -19.79 -10.67 -8.66
N ILE A 266 -19.87 -9.51 -7.99
CA ILE A 266 -19.46 -9.37 -6.60
C ILE A 266 -20.66 -9.69 -5.72
N ALA A 267 -20.60 -10.82 -5.02
CA ALA A 267 -21.69 -11.23 -4.13
C ALA A 267 -21.84 -10.25 -2.95
N PRO A 268 -23.06 -9.89 -2.52
CA PRO A 268 -23.27 -9.06 -1.33
C PRO A 268 -22.60 -9.69 -0.10
N GLY A 269 -21.81 -8.90 0.61
CA GLY A 269 -21.05 -9.37 1.78
C GLY A 269 -19.76 -10.13 1.46
N SER A 270 -19.37 -10.27 0.19
CA SER A 270 -18.03 -10.77 -0.19
C SER A 270 -16.89 -9.82 0.15
N LEU A 271 -17.19 -8.54 0.37
CA LEU A 271 -16.25 -7.51 0.77
C LEU A 271 -16.56 -7.05 2.21
N PRO A 272 -15.55 -6.90 3.09
CA PRO A 272 -15.76 -6.53 4.47
C PRO A 272 -16.00 -5.02 4.63
N PRO A 273 -16.81 -4.60 5.60
CA PRO A 273 -17.12 -3.18 5.84
C PRO A 273 -15.91 -2.37 6.37
N SER A 274 -14.81 -3.04 6.70
CA SER A 274 -13.55 -2.41 7.11
C SER A 274 -12.81 -1.69 5.97
N LEU A 275 -13.19 -1.94 4.70
CA LEU A 275 -12.53 -1.37 3.53
C LEU A 275 -12.58 0.15 3.51
N GLN A 276 -11.40 0.74 3.26
CA GLN A 276 -11.19 2.17 3.07
C GLN A 276 -10.69 2.49 1.66
N TYR A 277 -9.97 1.56 1.03
CA TYR A 277 -9.48 1.67 -0.34
C TYR A 277 -9.92 0.45 -1.13
N LEU A 278 -10.70 0.67 -2.18
CA LEU A 278 -11.14 -0.36 -3.11
C LEU A 278 -10.86 0.08 -4.55
N SER A 279 -9.97 -0.65 -5.23
CA SER A 279 -9.67 -0.44 -6.65
C SER A 279 -9.86 -1.76 -7.40
N LEU A 280 -10.91 -1.83 -8.22
CA LEU A 280 -11.23 -2.97 -9.08
C LEU A 280 -11.17 -2.61 -10.57
N SER A 281 -10.68 -1.42 -10.91
CA SER A 281 -10.68 -0.91 -12.26
C SER A 281 -9.91 -1.76 -13.26
N TRP A 282 -10.23 -1.62 -14.55
CA TRP A 282 -9.60 -2.41 -15.61
C TRP A 282 -9.67 -3.92 -15.33
N ASN A 283 -10.89 -4.43 -15.24
CA ASN A 283 -11.19 -5.85 -15.12
C ASN A 283 -12.42 -6.16 -16.01
N ARG A 284 -12.99 -7.35 -15.84
CA ARG A 284 -14.19 -7.84 -16.55
C ARG A 284 -15.32 -8.15 -15.58
N PHE A 285 -15.38 -7.45 -14.43
CA PHE A 285 -16.44 -7.64 -13.44
C PHE A 285 -17.79 -7.20 -13.99
N SER A 286 -18.85 -7.89 -13.59
CA SER A 286 -20.22 -7.64 -14.06
C SER A 286 -21.25 -7.70 -12.94
N GLY A 287 -22.51 -7.41 -13.26
CA GLY A 287 -23.61 -7.45 -12.31
C GLY A 287 -23.73 -6.20 -11.43
N PRO A 288 -24.74 -6.18 -10.55
CA PRO A 288 -25.07 -5.02 -9.73
C PRO A 288 -24.16 -4.90 -8.51
N VAL A 289 -23.89 -3.66 -8.11
CA VAL A 289 -23.03 -3.32 -6.96
C VAL A 289 -23.77 -2.58 -5.84
N ASP A 290 -25.07 -2.31 -6.01
CA ASP A 290 -25.91 -1.57 -5.07
C ASP A 290 -25.86 -2.19 -3.66
N ARG A 291 -26.05 -3.50 -3.56
CA ARG A 291 -26.03 -4.25 -2.29
C ARG A 291 -24.63 -4.47 -1.72
N VAL A 292 -23.60 -4.30 -2.54
CA VAL A 292 -22.20 -4.44 -2.14
C VAL A 292 -21.72 -3.12 -1.53
N ILE A 293 -21.79 -2.05 -2.30
CA ILE A 293 -21.27 -0.72 -1.92
C ILE A 293 -22.03 -0.15 -0.73
N SER A 294 -23.34 -0.40 -0.61
CA SER A 294 -24.15 0.13 0.51
C SER A 294 -23.64 -0.29 1.90
N ARG A 295 -22.79 -1.33 1.99
CA ARG A 295 -22.19 -1.81 3.25
C ARG A 295 -20.80 -1.24 3.53
N LEU A 296 -20.17 -0.57 2.56
CA LEU A 296 -18.77 -0.14 2.62
C LEU A 296 -18.66 1.34 3.02
N ASN A 297 -19.26 1.71 4.16
CA ASN A 297 -19.39 3.10 4.60
C ASN A 297 -18.09 3.75 5.10
N ARG A 298 -16.98 3.00 5.16
CA ARG A 298 -15.63 3.47 5.50
C ARG A 298 -14.76 3.81 4.29
N LEU A 299 -15.31 3.69 3.07
CA LEU A 299 -14.55 3.97 1.85
C LEU A 299 -14.12 5.44 1.78
N ASN A 300 -12.82 5.61 1.55
CA ASN A 300 -12.17 6.88 1.23
C ASN A 300 -11.79 6.94 -0.25
N TYR A 301 -11.51 5.79 -0.88
CA TYR A 301 -11.16 5.68 -2.29
C TYR A 301 -11.94 4.54 -2.94
N LEU A 302 -12.63 4.85 -4.04
CA LEU A 302 -13.35 3.85 -4.82
C LEU A 302 -13.12 4.05 -6.32
N ASP A 303 -12.58 3.02 -6.95
CA ASP A 303 -12.41 2.96 -8.39
C ASP A 303 -12.94 1.62 -8.93
N LEU A 304 -14.09 1.68 -9.60
CA LEU A 304 -14.73 0.56 -10.29
C LEU A 304 -14.70 0.74 -11.81
N SER A 305 -13.96 1.73 -12.31
CA SER A 305 -13.94 2.11 -13.72
C SER A 305 -13.55 0.95 -14.65
N LEU A 306 -13.90 1.06 -15.93
CA LEU A 306 -13.42 0.12 -16.97
C LEU A 306 -13.74 -1.34 -16.61
N ASN A 307 -15.02 -1.60 -16.37
CA ASN A 307 -15.61 -2.91 -16.07
C ASN A 307 -16.95 -3.06 -16.83
N GLN A 308 -17.72 -4.08 -16.48
CA GLN A 308 -19.05 -4.37 -17.03
C GLN A 308 -20.12 -4.32 -15.92
N PHE A 309 -19.88 -3.57 -14.84
CA PHE A 309 -20.85 -3.42 -13.75
C PHE A 309 -22.13 -2.77 -14.26
N ASN A 310 -23.27 -3.23 -13.77
CA ASN A 310 -24.59 -2.76 -14.20
C ASN A 310 -25.49 -2.45 -13.01
N GLY A 311 -26.76 -2.15 -13.29
CA GLY A 311 -27.72 -1.76 -12.26
C GLY A 311 -27.48 -0.35 -11.72
N LEU A 312 -28.09 -0.06 -10.56
CA LEU A 312 -28.15 1.28 -9.97
C LEU A 312 -26.87 1.63 -9.21
N ILE A 313 -26.49 2.91 -9.26
CA ILE A 313 -25.52 3.50 -8.33
C ILE A 313 -26.27 3.89 -7.04
N PRO A 314 -25.95 3.29 -5.87
CA PRO A 314 -26.68 3.58 -4.64
C PRO A 314 -26.39 5.00 -4.14
N GLY A 315 -27.44 5.79 -3.88
CA GLY A 315 -27.29 7.21 -3.50
C GLY A 315 -26.51 7.45 -2.19
N CYS A 316 -26.43 6.45 -1.30
CA CYS A 316 -25.64 6.53 -0.07
C CYS A 316 -24.13 6.63 -0.32
N ILE A 317 -23.64 6.21 -1.49
CA ILE A 317 -22.22 6.30 -1.85
C ILE A 317 -21.69 7.73 -1.79
N PHE A 318 -22.55 8.71 -2.08
CA PHE A 318 -22.20 10.13 -2.08
C PHE A 318 -22.16 10.74 -0.66
N SER A 319 -22.60 10.01 0.36
CA SER A 319 -22.52 10.42 1.77
C SER A 319 -21.29 9.88 2.49
N PHE A 320 -20.55 8.97 1.86
CA PHE A 320 -19.33 8.39 2.41
C PHE A 320 -18.16 9.39 2.34
N PRO A 321 -17.11 9.23 3.16
CA PRO A 321 -15.95 10.12 3.17
C PRO A 321 -15.00 9.89 1.96
N ILE A 322 -15.57 9.71 0.76
CA ILE A 322 -14.83 9.41 -0.45
C ILE A 322 -14.14 10.67 -0.98
N THR A 323 -12.83 10.59 -1.20
CA THR A 323 -12.05 11.66 -1.83
C THR A 323 -11.99 11.50 -3.35
N ASN A 324 -12.10 10.28 -3.85
CA ASN A 324 -12.03 9.95 -5.27
C ASN A 324 -13.03 8.84 -5.63
N LEU A 325 -14.00 9.17 -6.47
CA LEU A 325 -15.05 8.27 -6.95
C LEU A 325 -14.99 8.13 -8.48
N GLN A 326 -14.54 6.97 -8.95
CA GLN A 326 -14.41 6.64 -10.38
C GLN A 326 -15.29 5.43 -10.72
N LEU A 327 -16.32 5.66 -11.52
CA LEU A 327 -17.30 4.65 -11.96
C LEU A 327 -17.43 4.60 -13.49
N GLU A 328 -16.56 5.29 -14.21
CA GLU A 328 -16.67 5.49 -15.65
C GLU A 328 -16.47 4.19 -16.44
N ARG A 329 -16.98 4.18 -17.69
CA ARG A 329 -16.83 3.05 -18.62
C ARG A 329 -17.32 1.74 -18.01
N ASN A 330 -18.58 1.76 -17.59
CA ASN A 330 -19.33 0.61 -17.10
C ASN A 330 -20.69 0.56 -17.82
N GLN A 331 -21.61 -0.27 -17.32
CA GLN A 331 -22.98 -0.42 -17.79
C GLN A 331 -23.98 0.04 -16.71
N PHE A 332 -23.58 0.92 -15.78
CA PHE A 332 -24.48 1.44 -14.74
C PHE A 332 -25.68 2.14 -15.38
N SER A 333 -26.87 1.93 -14.83
CA SER A 333 -28.11 2.50 -15.34
C SER A 333 -28.97 3.06 -14.20
N GLY A 334 -30.08 3.67 -14.55
CA GLY A 334 -30.97 4.31 -13.57
C GLY A 334 -30.66 5.77 -13.32
N PRO A 335 -31.53 6.43 -12.52
CA PRO A 335 -31.29 7.78 -12.04
C PRO A 335 -30.22 7.82 -10.96
N VAL A 336 -29.40 8.87 -10.97
CA VAL A 336 -28.40 9.13 -9.93
C VAL A 336 -28.96 10.15 -8.94
N GLN A 337 -29.27 9.69 -7.74
CA GLN A 337 -29.93 10.50 -6.70
C GLN A 337 -29.09 10.52 -5.41
N PRO A 338 -28.17 11.49 -5.25
CA PRO A 338 -27.54 11.75 -3.97
C PRO A 338 -28.58 12.12 -2.90
N GLY A 339 -28.36 11.72 -1.65
CA GLY A 339 -29.24 12.10 -0.53
C GLY A 339 -28.98 13.52 0.02
N SER A 340 -27.81 14.09 -0.29
CA SER A 340 -27.39 15.43 0.13
C SER A 340 -26.37 16.00 -0.86
N SER A 341 -25.92 17.24 -0.65
CA SER A 341 -24.91 17.88 -1.51
C SER A 341 -23.61 17.07 -1.49
N VAL A 342 -23.05 16.81 -2.66
CA VAL A 342 -21.89 15.92 -2.83
C VAL A 342 -20.59 16.64 -2.50
N SER A 343 -19.87 16.19 -1.47
CA SER A 343 -18.59 16.80 -1.04
C SER A 343 -17.38 16.31 -1.82
N ILE A 344 -17.53 15.28 -2.65
CA ILE A 344 -16.45 14.65 -3.42
C ILE A 344 -15.93 15.64 -4.47
N GLN A 345 -14.61 15.87 -4.48
CA GLN A 345 -13.97 16.84 -5.37
C GLN A 345 -14.11 16.44 -6.85
N THR A 346 -13.85 15.16 -7.14
CA THR A 346 -13.91 14.60 -8.49
C THR A 346 -14.87 13.42 -8.53
N VAL A 347 -15.86 13.51 -9.41
CA VAL A 347 -16.86 12.46 -9.64
C VAL A 347 -16.89 12.16 -11.14
N ASP A 348 -16.43 10.96 -11.50
CA ASP A 348 -16.50 10.47 -12.89
C ASP A 348 -17.52 9.35 -13.03
N LEU A 349 -18.65 9.68 -13.68
CA LEU A 349 -19.73 8.75 -14.02
C LEU A 349 -19.85 8.57 -15.54
N SER A 350 -18.85 9.02 -16.31
CA SER A 350 -18.91 9.06 -17.76
C SER A 350 -18.96 7.67 -18.39
N HIS A 351 -19.43 7.57 -19.64
CA HIS A 351 -19.47 6.31 -20.38
C HIS A 351 -20.24 5.20 -19.63
N ASN A 352 -21.49 5.49 -19.29
CA ASN A 352 -22.42 4.55 -18.67
C ASN A 352 -23.78 4.62 -19.39
N MET A 353 -24.80 4.01 -18.79
CA MET A 353 -26.19 3.99 -19.27
C MET A 353 -27.13 4.74 -18.32
N LEU A 354 -26.60 5.72 -17.57
CA LEU A 354 -27.33 6.48 -16.56
C LEU A 354 -28.36 7.40 -17.22
N TYR A 355 -29.56 7.50 -16.65
CA TYR A 355 -30.67 8.26 -17.25
C TYR A 355 -31.41 9.10 -16.22
N GLY A 356 -32.38 9.89 -16.68
CA GLY A 356 -33.14 10.81 -15.84
C GLY A 356 -32.50 12.20 -15.80
N LYS A 357 -32.98 13.06 -14.88
CA LYS A 357 -32.50 14.44 -14.77
C LYS A 357 -31.19 14.51 -14.01
N VAL A 358 -30.33 15.46 -14.37
CA VAL A 358 -29.11 15.77 -13.61
C VAL A 358 -29.51 16.36 -12.25
N SER A 359 -29.05 15.73 -11.16
CA SER A 359 -29.35 16.21 -9.81
C SER A 359 -28.59 17.51 -9.49
N PRO A 360 -29.25 18.56 -8.96
CA PRO A 360 -28.59 19.79 -8.53
C PRO A 360 -27.63 19.58 -7.35
N LEU A 361 -27.73 18.44 -6.64
CA LEU A 361 -26.87 18.11 -5.51
C LEU A 361 -25.40 17.88 -5.89
N PHE A 362 -25.10 17.71 -7.19
CA PHE A 362 -23.73 17.66 -7.71
C PHE A 362 -23.09 19.04 -7.93
N ALA A 363 -23.81 20.15 -7.69
CA ALA A 363 -23.30 21.50 -7.96
C ALA A 363 -22.12 21.93 -7.07
N THR A 364 -21.76 21.14 -6.06
CA THR A 364 -20.58 21.32 -5.20
C THR A 364 -19.35 20.56 -5.70
N VAL A 365 -19.50 19.65 -6.67
CA VAL A 365 -18.39 18.88 -7.24
C VAL A 365 -17.53 19.77 -8.13
N GLN A 366 -16.21 19.74 -7.94
CA GLN A 366 -15.29 20.57 -8.71
C GLN A 366 -15.05 20.03 -10.13
N ASN A 367 -14.89 18.70 -10.25
CA ASN A 367 -14.67 18.02 -11.52
C ASN A 367 -15.76 16.96 -11.73
N LEU A 368 -16.73 17.27 -12.58
CA LEU A 368 -17.91 16.44 -12.81
C LEU A 368 -17.97 15.97 -14.25
N TYR A 369 -17.89 14.65 -14.42
CA TYR A 369 -17.99 13.98 -15.71
C TYR A 369 -19.27 13.16 -15.77
N LEU A 370 -20.26 13.62 -16.54
CA LEU A 370 -21.51 12.92 -16.82
C LEU A 370 -21.66 12.59 -18.30
N ASN A 371 -20.62 12.82 -19.10
CA ASN A 371 -20.66 12.64 -20.55
C ASN A 371 -20.82 11.18 -20.96
N ASN A 372 -21.32 10.94 -22.18
CA ASN A 372 -21.59 9.60 -22.70
C ASN A 372 -22.54 8.80 -21.80
N ASN A 373 -23.73 9.36 -21.57
CA ASN A 373 -24.81 8.76 -20.78
C ASN A 373 -26.16 9.04 -21.47
N ARG A 374 -27.26 8.87 -20.73
CA ARG A 374 -28.64 9.07 -21.20
C ARG A 374 -29.40 10.11 -20.36
N PHE A 375 -28.71 11.08 -19.79
CA PHE A 375 -29.35 12.14 -19.00
C PHE A 375 -30.28 13.01 -19.88
N THR A 376 -31.42 13.40 -19.31
CA THR A 376 -32.49 14.16 -19.98
C THR A 376 -32.85 15.43 -19.21
N GLY A 377 -33.68 16.27 -19.83
CA GLY A 377 -34.15 17.53 -19.25
C GLY A 377 -33.11 18.65 -19.30
N SER A 378 -33.45 19.77 -18.68
CA SER A 378 -32.59 20.95 -18.61
C SER A 378 -31.54 20.81 -17.51
N VAL A 379 -30.33 21.28 -17.75
CA VAL A 379 -29.26 21.40 -16.76
C VAL A 379 -29.70 22.38 -15.67
N PRO A 380 -29.68 22.00 -14.37
CA PRO A 380 -30.13 22.90 -13.30
C PRO A 380 -29.36 24.22 -13.25
N THR A 381 -30.06 25.34 -13.01
CA THR A 381 -29.48 26.69 -13.00
C THR A 381 -28.31 26.84 -12.03
N ILE A 382 -28.33 26.14 -10.90
CA ILE A 382 -27.23 26.19 -9.91
C ILE A 382 -25.86 25.79 -10.51
N PHE A 383 -25.83 24.92 -11.53
CA PHE A 383 -24.58 24.61 -12.23
C PHE A 383 -24.04 25.82 -13.00
N VAL A 384 -24.91 26.65 -13.56
CA VAL A 384 -24.53 27.89 -14.24
C VAL A 384 -23.88 28.83 -13.24
N ASP A 385 -24.52 29.06 -12.10
CA ASP A 385 -24.01 29.96 -11.04
C ASP A 385 -22.63 29.50 -10.55
N ARG A 386 -22.48 28.20 -10.29
CA ARG A 386 -21.23 27.60 -9.79
C ARG A 386 -20.11 27.55 -10.84
N LEU A 387 -20.46 27.35 -12.10
CA LEU A 387 -19.52 27.43 -13.22
C LEU A 387 -19.01 28.86 -13.42
N MET A 388 -19.91 29.86 -13.42
CA MET A 388 -19.54 31.26 -13.58
C MET A 388 -18.75 31.81 -12.38
N ALA A 389 -18.97 31.26 -11.18
CA ALA A 389 -18.17 31.56 -9.99
C ALA A 389 -16.80 30.87 -9.98
N GLY A 390 -16.47 30.04 -10.97
CA GLY A 390 -15.21 29.28 -11.00
C GLY A 390 -15.12 28.15 -9.97
N SER A 391 -16.21 27.84 -9.26
CA SER A 391 -16.26 26.76 -8.27
C SER A 391 -16.22 25.37 -8.93
N ILE A 392 -16.89 25.23 -10.09
CA ILE A 392 -16.78 24.05 -10.95
C ILE A 392 -15.67 24.31 -11.96
N GLN A 393 -14.62 23.48 -11.92
CA GLN A 393 -13.50 23.55 -12.86
C GLN A 393 -13.76 22.74 -14.12
N LEU A 394 -14.42 21.58 -13.99
CA LEU A 394 -14.73 20.71 -15.13
C LEU A 394 -16.19 20.26 -15.05
N LEU A 395 -16.95 20.57 -16.11
CA LEU A 395 -18.34 20.15 -16.29
C LEU A 395 -18.54 19.54 -17.67
N TYR A 396 -18.41 18.21 -17.76
CA TYR A 396 -18.52 17.48 -19.01
C TYR A 396 -19.87 16.77 -19.09
N LEU A 397 -20.72 17.24 -20.00
CA LEU A 397 -22.10 16.80 -20.19
C LEU A 397 -22.37 16.33 -21.63
N GLN A 398 -21.35 16.30 -22.49
CA GLN A 398 -21.49 15.92 -23.88
C GLN A 398 -22.02 14.49 -24.05
N HIS A 399 -22.60 14.20 -25.21
CA HIS A 399 -23.17 12.87 -25.50
C HIS A 399 -24.23 12.43 -24.49
N ASN A 400 -25.24 13.29 -24.30
CA ASN A 400 -26.45 12.99 -23.53
C ASN A 400 -27.70 13.38 -24.35
N PHE A 401 -28.86 13.52 -23.69
CA PHE A 401 -30.14 13.93 -24.25
C PHE A 401 -30.68 15.18 -23.52
N LEU A 402 -29.77 16.05 -23.05
CA LEU A 402 -30.13 17.27 -22.34
C LEU A 402 -30.80 18.26 -23.30
N THR A 403 -31.82 18.97 -22.82
CA THR A 403 -32.68 19.85 -23.63
C THR A 403 -32.36 21.33 -23.49
N GLY A 404 -31.51 21.71 -22.53
CA GLY A 404 -31.11 23.10 -22.35
C GLY A 404 -30.15 23.30 -21.18
N MET A 405 -29.53 24.47 -21.13
CA MET A 405 -28.81 25.01 -19.97
C MET A 405 -29.10 26.51 -19.91
N PRO A 406 -29.62 27.03 -18.79
CA PRO A 406 -30.07 28.43 -18.69
C PRO A 406 -28.88 29.39 -18.48
N ILE A 407 -27.98 29.44 -19.45
CA ILE A 407 -26.82 30.33 -19.48
C ILE A 407 -27.01 31.39 -20.56
N ASN A 408 -26.60 32.63 -20.28
CA ASN A 408 -26.64 33.71 -21.26
C ASN A 408 -25.76 33.34 -22.47
N PRO A 409 -26.26 33.38 -23.72
CA PRO A 409 -25.48 33.02 -24.90
C PRO A 409 -24.22 33.86 -25.14
N ARG A 410 -24.16 35.06 -24.53
CA ARG A 410 -23.00 35.96 -24.56
C ARG A 410 -22.08 35.79 -23.35
N ALA A 411 -22.38 34.86 -22.44
CA ALA A 411 -21.53 34.60 -21.29
C ALA A 411 -20.17 34.04 -21.73
N LEU A 412 -19.12 34.56 -21.13
CA LEU A 412 -17.76 34.02 -21.26
C LEU A 412 -17.51 33.10 -20.06
N ILE A 413 -17.24 31.82 -20.35
CA ILE A 413 -16.89 30.86 -19.30
C ILE A 413 -15.53 31.28 -18.70
N PRO A 414 -15.38 31.33 -17.36
CA PRO A 414 -14.10 31.66 -16.73
C PRO A 414 -12.97 30.73 -17.19
N MET A 415 -11.75 31.26 -17.31
CA MET A 415 -10.58 30.46 -17.73
C MET A 415 -10.23 29.31 -16.74
N SER A 416 -10.68 29.42 -15.49
CA SER A 416 -10.55 28.37 -14.46
C SER A 416 -11.54 27.22 -14.66
N SER A 417 -12.46 27.33 -15.61
CA SER A 417 -13.59 26.43 -15.80
C SER A 417 -13.67 25.96 -17.25
N SER A 418 -14.05 24.69 -17.43
CA SER A 418 -14.25 24.07 -18.72
C SER A 418 -15.60 23.38 -18.76
N LEU A 419 -16.38 23.72 -19.77
CA LEU A 419 -17.72 23.23 -20.01
C LEU A 419 -17.77 22.53 -21.37
N CYS A 420 -18.33 21.33 -21.43
CA CYS A 420 -18.56 20.65 -22.69
C CYS A 420 -20.01 20.14 -22.80
N LEU A 421 -20.72 20.64 -23.81
CA LEU A 421 -22.16 20.41 -24.03
C LEU A 421 -22.50 19.72 -25.35
N GLN A 422 -21.50 19.38 -26.17
CA GLN A 422 -21.70 18.86 -27.52
C GLN A 422 -22.57 17.60 -27.55
N TYR A 423 -23.25 17.38 -28.69
CA TYR A 423 -24.03 16.18 -28.94
C TYR A 423 -25.14 15.92 -27.91
N ASN A 424 -25.90 16.98 -27.59
CA ASN A 424 -27.12 16.96 -26.77
C ASN A 424 -28.35 17.38 -27.58
N CYS A 425 -29.55 17.17 -27.03
CA CYS A 425 -30.83 17.57 -27.64
C CYS A 425 -31.13 19.07 -27.45
N MET A 426 -30.15 19.91 -27.74
CA MET A 426 -30.22 21.36 -27.65
C MET A 426 -29.21 21.98 -28.58
N ILE A 427 -29.42 23.25 -28.95
CA ILE A 427 -28.37 24.09 -29.50
C ILE A 427 -27.51 24.56 -28.31
N PRO A 428 -26.21 24.26 -28.25
CA PRO A 428 -25.35 24.72 -27.16
C PRO A 428 -25.45 26.25 -27.02
N PRO A 429 -25.86 26.76 -25.85
CA PRO A 429 -26.11 28.19 -25.65
C PRO A 429 -24.81 29.01 -25.72
N VAL A 430 -23.68 28.41 -25.37
CA VAL A 430 -22.35 29.01 -25.46
C VAL A 430 -21.41 28.09 -26.25
N GLN A 431 -20.47 28.68 -26.98
CA GLN A 431 -19.49 27.91 -27.76
C GLN A 431 -18.24 27.70 -26.92
N THR A 432 -18.08 26.49 -26.39
CA THR A 432 -16.93 26.11 -25.57
C THR A 432 -16.12 25.00 -26.23
N PRO A 433 -14.79 24.98 -26.06
CA PRO A 433 -13.96 23.90 -26.55
C PRO A 433 -14.27 22.62 -25.77
N CYS A 434 -14.49 21.54 -26.51
CA CYS A 434 -14.65 20.20 -25.95
C CYS A 434 -13.39 19.37 -26.19
N PRO A 435 -13.14 18.33 -25.37
CA PRO A 435 -12.12 17.33 -25.65
C PRO A 435 -12.25 16.72 -27.06
N ILE A 436 -11.13 16.35 -27.68
CA ILE A 436 -11.10 15.81 -29.05
C ILE A 436 -12.02 14.59 -29.24
N ASN A 437 -12.12 13.75 -28.22
CA ASN A 437 -12.98 12.56 -28.21
C ASN A 437 -14.49 12.86 -28.08
N ALA A 438 -14.89 14.13 -27.92
CA ALA A 438 -16.30 14.54 -27.96
C ALA A 438 -16.87 14.57 -29.39
N GLY A 439 -16.03 14.52 -30.42
CA GLY A 439 -16.46 14.64 -31.81
C GLY A 439 -16.74 16.10 -32.21
N THR A 440 -17.23 16.28 -33.43
CA THR A 440 -17.40 17.62 -34.05
C THR A 440 -18.86 18.11 -34.06
N GLN A 441 -19.81 17.23 -33.76
CA GLN A 441 -21.24 17.52 -33.86
C GLN A 441 -21.70 18.34 -32.66
N LYS A 442 -22.17 19.58 -32.91
CA LYS A 442 -22.64 20.49 -31.86
C LYS A 442 -23.93 20.00 -31.22
N THR A 443 -24.88 19.53 -32.02
CA THR A 443 -26.21 19.09 -31.59
C THR A 443 -26.43 17.62 -31.94
N ARG A 444 -27.27 16.94 -31.16
CA ARG A 444 -27.79 15.62 -31.49
C ARG A 444 -28.85 15.76 -32.59
N PRO A 445 -28.95 14.82 -33.55
CA PRO A 445 -30.02 14.83 -34.55
C PRO A 445 -31.42 14.86 -33.89
N THR A 446 -32.31 15.70 -34.41
CA THR A 446 -33.68 15.89 -33.88
C THR A 446 -34.47 14.57 -33.86
N SER A 447 -34.24 13.68 -34.83
CA SER A 447 -34.85 12.35 -34.88
C SER A 447 -34.53 11.45 -33.68
N GLN A 448 -33.48 11.76 -32.92
CA GLN A 448 -33.09 11.03 -31.71
C GLN A 448 -33.59 11.71 -30.42
N CYS A 449 -34.27 12.85 -30.51
CA CYS A 449 -34.70 13.64 -29.37
C CYS A 449 -36.22 13.55 -29.21
N MET A 450 -36.67 12.80 -28.20
CA MET A 450 -38.10 12.57 -27.94
C MET A 450 -38.85 13.85 -27.51
N GLU A 451 -38.19 14.75 -26.77
CA GLU A 451 -38.80 15.94 -26.16
C GLU A 451 -38.43 17.27 -26.84
N TRP A 452 -37.51 17.28 -27.82
CA TRP A 452 -37.02 18.51 -28.43
C TRP A 452 -37.73 18.79 -29.77
N LYS A 453 -38.53 19.87 -29.81
CA LYS A 453 -39.27 20.32 -31.01
C LYS A 453 -38.61 21.49 -31.76
N GLY A 454 -37.28 21.64 -31.68
CA GLY A 454 -36.53 22.68 -32.38
C GLY A 454 -36.28 23.90 -31.51
#